data_AF-A0A9P1C2J5-F1
#
_entry.id   AF-A0A9P1C2J5-F1
#
_cell.length_a   1.000
_cell.length_b   1.000
_cell.length_c   1.000
_cell.angle_alpha   90.00
_cell.angle_beta   90.00
_cell.angle_gamma   90.00
#
_symmetry.space_group_name_H-M   'P 1'
#
loop_
_entity.id
_entity.type
_entity.pdbx_description
1 polymer ?
#
loop_
_entity_poly.entity_id
_entity_poly.type
_entity_poly.pdbx_seq_one_letter_code
_entity_poly.pdbx_strand_id
1 'polypeptide(L)'
;MSNQVNGKTFFFACCGIKGDWVYLRKALKLESGFRSTRVCHYCDTTEWWKFGSNLRSWNGQLVDPWKTDEPPTPLRTIPGVESPLLIRTDPAHTWPIGVGKEFAASTIFLLCHLDVWPANNMPDKLLGAWEHFQSWRYRTKHTCKLHEFTYKTFKVQSLQQYPVLGGSGSDCIVVCKWLESVVDDPAMLPAFHVDW
;
A
#
# COMPACT_ATOMS: atom_id res chain seq x y z
N MET A 1 -19.75 -28.50 4.06
CA MET A 1 -19.23 -29.67 4.82
C MET A 1 -19.85 -29.65 6.20
N SER A 2 -20.47 -30.75 6.59
CA SER A 2 -21.01 -30.92 7.93
C SER A 2 -20.17 -31.92 8.71
N ASN A 3 -19.68 -31.54 9.89
CA ASN A 3 -18.98 -32.47 10.78
C ASN A 3 -19.89 -32.81 11.96
N GLN A 4 -19.96 -34.08 12.32
CA GLN A 4 -20.65 -34.51 13.54
C GLN A 4 -19.67 -34.61 14.71
N VAL A 5 -19.99 -33.91 15.80
CA VAL A 5 -19.27 -33.99 17.07
C VAL A 5 -20.31 -34.20 18.16
N ASN A 6 -20.25 -35.32 18.88
CA ASN A 6 -21.20 -35.69 19.94
C ASN A 6 -22.68 -35.64 19.50
N GLY A 7 -22.98 -36.17 18.32
CA GLY A 7 -24.35 -36.20 17.76
C GLY A 7 -24.90 -34.84 17.30
N LYS A 8 -24.08 -33.77 17.35
CA LYS A 8 -24.44 -32.45 16.82
C LYS A 8 -23.77 -32.22 15.48
N THR A 9 -24.54 -31.69 14.53
CA THR A 9 -24.05 -31.35 13.18
C THR A 9 -23.58 -29.90 13.16
N PHE A 10 -22.31 -29.69 12.83
CA PHE A 10 -21.71 -28.36 12.69
C PHE A 10 -21.55 -28.00 11.21
N PHE A 11 -21.90 -26.77 10.86
CA PHE A 11 -21.72 -26.22 9.51
C PHE A 11 -20.63 -25.16 9.56
N PHE A 12 -19.73 -25.20 8.57
CA PHE A 12 -18.70 -24.19 8.38
C PHE A 12 -18.98 -23.46 7.08
N ALA A 13 -18.92 -22.12 7.13
CA ALA A 13 -18.96 -21.26 5.95
C ALA A 13 -17.65 -20.48 5.89
N CYS A 14 -17.03 -20.44 4.71
CA CYS A 14 -15.92 -19.52 4.48
C CYS A 14 -16.48 -18.14 4.13
N CYS A 15 -16.22 -17.15 4.98
CA CYS A 15 -16.66 -15.77 4.72
C CYS A 15 -15.66 -14.97 3.87
N GLY A 16 -14.46 -15.51 3.65
CA GLY A 16 -13.42 -14.88 2.84
C GLY A 16 -12.01 -15.33 3.18
N ILE A 17 -11.09 -15.08 2.26
CA ILE A 17 -9.65 -15.31 2.41
C ILE A 17 -8.94 -13.98 2.30
N LYS A 18 -8.18 -13.61 3.34
CA LYS A 18 -7.41 -12.38 3.39
C LYS A 18 -5.92 -12.65 3.55
N GLY A 19 -5.11 -11.80 2.94
CA GLY A 19 -3.66 -11.83 3.11
C GLY A 19 -2.95 -10.85 2.19
N ASP A 20 -1.62 -10.91 2.22
CA ASP A 20 -0.80 -10.20 1.24
C ASP A 20 -0.90 -10.86 -0.15
N TRP A 21 -0.52 -10.11 -1.19
CA TRP A 21 -0.61 -10.60 -2.56
C TRP A 21 0.25 -11.81 -2.85
N VAL A 22 1.43 -11.93 -2.23
CA VAL A 22 2.33 -13.08 -2.44
C VAL A 22 1.70 -14.34 -1.86
N TYR A 23 1.15 -14.25 -0.65
CA TYR A 23 0.39 -15.31 -0.01
C TYR A 23 -0.82 -15.70 -0.85
N LEU A 24 -1.69 -14.74 -1.20
CA LEU A 24 -2.92 -15.01 -1.96
C LEU A 24 -2.62 -15.67 -3.31
N ARG A 25 -1.61 -15.19 -4.04
CA ARG A 25 -1.19 -15.80 -5.33
C ARG A 25 -0.73 -17.23 -5.16
N LYS A 26 0.09 -17.52 -4.14
CA LYS A 26 0.61 -18.88 -3.89
C LYS A 26 -0.48 -19.83 -3.38
N ALA A 27 -1.26 -19.39 -2.39
CA ALA A 27 -2.26 -20.20 -1.71
C ALA A 27 -3.46 -20.55 -2.61
N LEU A 28 -3.79 -19.68 -3.57
CA LEU A 28 -4.98 -19.82 -4.41
C LEU A 28 -4.65 -20.01 -5.91
N LYS A 29 -3.35 -20.07 -6.26
CA LYS A 29 -2.87 -20.18 -7.66
C LYS A 29 -3.49 -19.12 -8.57
N LEU A 30 -3.36 -17.86 -8.17
CA LEU A 30 -3.82 -16.73 -8.98
C LEU A 30 -2.84 -16.45 -10.12
N GLU A 31 -3.37 -16.29 -11.33
CA GLU A 31 -2.61 -15.91 -12.53
C GLU A 31 -2.09 -14.46 -12.43
N SER A 32 -2.89 -13.56 -11.88
CA SER A 32 -2.59 -12.13 -11.71
C SER A 32 -2.48 -11.68 -10.25
N GLY A 33 -2.00 -10.45 -10.02
CA GLY A 33 -1.90 -9.83 -8.68
C GLY A 33 -0.95 -8.63 -8.62
N PHE A 34 -0.74 -8.06 -7.42
CA PHE A 34 0.18 -6.91 -7.25
C PHE A 34 1.61 -7.31 -7.62
N ARG A 35 2.23 -6.50 -8.48
CA ARG A 35 3.49 -6.76 -9.22
C ARG A 35 3.42 -7.76 -10.39
N SER A 36 2.25 -8.26 -10.74
CA SER A 36 2.08 -8.86 -12.07
C SER A 36 2.21 -7.76 -13.12
N THR A 37 2.83 -8.09 -14.25
CA THR A 37 2.73 -7.26 -15.46
C THR A 37 1.27 -7.14 -15.91
N ARG A 38 0.47 -8.17 -15.62
CA ARG A 38 -0.96 -8.18 -15.88
C ARG A 38 -1.75 -7.52 -14.76
N VAL A 39 -2.87 -6.93 -15.13
CA VAL A 39 -3.79 -6.28 -14.19
C VAL A 39 -4.33 -7.30 -13.18
N CYS A 40 -4.45 -6.90 -11.91
CA CYS A 40 -5.00 -7.78 -10.88
C CYS A 40 -6.49 -8.02 -11.15
N HIS A 41 -7.03 -9.12 -10.63
CA HIS A 41 -8.43 -9.52 -10.88
C HIS A 41 -9.51 -8.61 -10.29
N TYR A 42 -9.14 -7.56 -9.54
CA TYR A 42 -10.07 -6.50 -9.13
C TYR A 42 -10.15 -5.35 -10.14
N CYS A 43 -9.21 -5.29 -11.09
CA CYS A 43 -9.08 -4.20 -12.03
C CYS A 43 -9.42 -4.76 -13.42
N ASP A 44 -10.44 -4.22 -14.06
CA ASP A 44 -10.84 -4.65 -15.42
C ASP A 44 -10.21 -3.77 -16.51
N THR A 45 -8.92 -3.45 -16.37
CA THR A 45 -8.27 -2.48 -17.26
C THR A 45 -7.04 -3.07 -17.94
N THR A 46 -6.56 -2.36 -18.96
CA THR A 46 -5.32 -2.68 -19.66
C THR A 46 -4.10 -2.66 -18.76
N GLU A 47 -3.11 -3.45 -19.13
CA GLU A 47 -1.81 -3.60 -18.46
C GLU A 47 -1.18 -2.24 -18.08
N TRP A 48 -0.45 -2.22 -16.96
CA TRP A 48 -0.08 -0.98 -16.27
C TRP A 48 0.76 0.00 -17.11
N TRP A 49 1.42 -0.47 -18.17
CA TRP A 49 2.24 0.33 -19.09
C TRP A 49 1.45 1.03 -20.21
N LYS A 50 0.13 0.77 -20.35
CA LYS A 50 -0.71 1.46 -21.34
C LYS A 50 -1.38 2.68 -20.70
N PHE A 51 -0.69 3.82 -20.72
CA PHE A 51 -1.24 5.11 -20.30
C PHE A 51 -2.21 5.63 -21.37
N GLY A 52 -3.51 5.74 -21.02
CA GLY A 52 -4.58 6.27 -21.87
C GLY A 52 -5.62 7.04 -21.04
N SER A 53 -6.61 7.65 -21.69
CA SER A 53 -7.55 8.64 -21.12
C SER A 53 -8.54 8.15 -20.05
N ASN A 54 -8.45 6.90 -19.62
CA ASN A 54 -9.41 6.32 -18.69
C ASN A 54 -8.81 6.27 -17.28
N LEU A 55 -9.35 7.10 -16.39
CA LEU A 55 -9.23 6.91 -14.94
C LEU A 55 -9.59 5.46 -14.61
N ARG A 56 -8.71 4.78 -13.87
CA ARG A 56 -8.84 3.36 -13.55
C ARG A 56 -10.04 3.16 -12.61
N SER A 57 -11.14 2.63 -13.12
CA SER A 57 -12.30 2.24 -12.32
C SER A 57 -12.64 0.77 -12.58
N TRP A 58 -12.97 0.03 -11.53
CA TRP A 58 -13.59 -1.28 -11.69
C TRP A 58 -14.97 -1.08 -12.34
N ASN A 59 -15.20 -1.71 -13.49
CA ASN A 59 -16.45 -1.59 -14.24
C ASN A 59 -17.48 -2.68 -13.86
N GLY A 60 -17.20 -3.46 -12.80
CA GLY A 60 -18.08 -4.53 -12.33
C GLY A 60 -17.84 -5.90 -12.98
N GLN A 61 -17.00 -6.01 -14.01
CA GLN A 61 -16.66 -7.32 -14.59
C GLN A 61 -15.58 -8.02 -13.75
N LEU A 62 -15.81 -9.29 -13.46
CA LEU A 62 -14.86 -10.16 -12.80
C LEU A 62 -14.23 -11.07 -13.84
N VAL A 63 -12.94 -10.89 -14.06
CA VAL A 63 -12.14 -11.85 -14.83
C VAL A 63 -11.81 -13.02 -13.90
N ASP A 64 -11.93 -14.23 -14.43
CA ASP A 64 -11.47 -15.43 -13.73
C ASP A 64 -9.95 -15.30 -13.45
N PRO A 65 -9.52 -15.26 -12.18
CA PRO A 65 -8.12 -15.05 -11.82
C PRO A 65 -7.31 -16.33 -11.74
N TRP A 66 -7.92 -17.49 -11.97
CA TRP A 66 -7.33 -18.78 -11.69
C TRP A 66 -6.40 -19.21 -12.81
N LYS A 67 -5.24 -19.76 -12.46
CA LYS A 67 -4.44 -20.51 -13.42
C LYS A 67 -5.24 -21.67 -14.02
N THR A 68 -5.30 -21.75 -15.35
CA THR A 68 -6.04 -22.78 -16.08
C THR A 68 -5.20 -24.03 -16.38
N ASP A 69 -3.87 -23.93 -16.26
CA ASP A 69 -2.89 -24.98 -16.57
C ASP A 69 -2.62 -25.92 -15.37
N GLU A 70 -3.21 -25.65 -14.22
CA GLU A 70 -2.96 -26.39 -12.98
C GLU A 70 -4.26 -26.77 -12.24
N PRO A 71 -4.27 -27.89 -11.49
CA PRO A 71 -5.42 -28.24 -10.65
C PRO A 71 -5.63 -27.20 -9.53
N PRO A 72 -6.89 -26.94 -9.12
CA PRO A 72 -7.23 -26.05 -8.02
C PRO A 72 -6.52 -26.43 -6.72
N THR A 73 -6.20 -25.43 -5.88
CA THR A 73 -5.63 -25.70 -4.55
C THR A 73 -6.68 -26.29 -3.62
N PRO A 74 -6.29 -27.03 -2.56
CA PRO A 74 -7.23 -27.50 -1.55
C PRO A 74 -8.08 -26.40 -0.91
N LEU A 75 -7.59 -25.15 -0.87
CA LEU A 75 -8.39 -24.01 -0.38
C LEU A 75 -9.55 -23.69 -1.33
N ARG A 76 -9.37 -23.88 -2.64
CA ARG A 76 -10.42 -23.68 -3.66
C ARG A 76 -11.47 -24.79 -3.69
N THR A 77 -11.29 -25.89 -2.95
CA THR A 77 -12.32 -26.92 -2.80
C THR A 77 -13.30 -26.61 -1.66
N ILE A 78 -13.02 -25.56 -0.87
CA ILE A 78 -13.92 -25.06 0.16
C ILE A 78 -15.09 -24.34 -0.54
N PRO A 79 -16.35 -24.74 -0.30
CA PRO A 79 -17.51 -24.11 -0.92
C PRO A 79 -17.54 -22.59 -0.71
N GLY A 80 -17.72 -21.84 -1.79
CA GLY A 80 -17.72 -20.38 -1.86
C GLY A 80 -16.37 -19.78 -2.28
N VAL A 81 -15.25 -20.45 -2.00
CA VAL A 81 -13.89 -19.94 -2.26
C VAL A 81 -13.56 -19.92 -3.76
N GLU A 82 -14.33 -20.64 -4.58
CA GLU A 82 -14.28 -20.53 -6.04
C GLU A 82 -14.67 -19.15 -6.56
N SER A 83 -15.35 -18.33 -5.74
CA SER A 83 -15.68 -16.95 -6.09
C SER A 83 -14.49 -16.03 -5.83
N PRO A 84 -13.96 -15.32 -6.86
CA PRO A 84 -12.87 -14.35 -6.69
C PRO A 84 -13.22 -13.22 -5.71
N LEU A 85 -14.51 -12.96 -5.49
CA LEU A 85 -14.98 -11.93 -4.55
C LEU A 85 -14.74 -12.28 -3.09
N LEU A 86 -14.56 -13.56 -2.74
CA LEU A 86 -14.21 -13.95 -1.38
C LEU A 86 -12.72 -13.80 -1.08
N ILE A 87 -11.89 -13.65 -2.11
CA ILE A 87 -10.51 -13.26 -1.96
C ILE A 87 -10.49 -11.76 -1.75
N ARG A 88 -9.85 -11.29 -0.69
CA ARG A 88 -9.63 -9.87 -0.43
C ARG A 88 -8.18 -9.64 -0.04
N THR A 89 -7.58 -8.61 -0.58
CA THR A 89 -6.28 -8.15 -0.08
C THR A 89 -6.46 -7.61 1.32
N ASP A 90 -5.52 -7.93 2.20
CA ASP A 90 -5.49 -7.29 3.49
C ASP A 90 -5.17 -5.79 3.30
N PRO A 91 -6.04 -4.87 3.77
CA PRO A 91 -5.78 -3.44 3.69
C PRO A 91 -4.45 -3.06 4.35
N ALA A 92 -4.04 -3.74 5.42
CA ALA A 92 -2.75 -3.49 6.07
C ALA A 92 -1.56 -3.80 5.14
N HIS A 93 -1.67 -4.86 4.33
CA HIS A 93 -0.65 -5.22 3.36
C HIS A 93 -0.70 -4.37 2.08
N THR A 94 -1.86 -3.81 1.78
CA THR A 94 -2.05 -2.94 0.62
C THR A 94 -1.51 -1.55 0.88
N TRP A 95 -1.84 -0.96 2.04
CA TRP A 95 -1.50 0.42 2.35
C TRP A 95 -0.28 0.54 3.28
N PRO A 96 -0.36 0.34 4.62
CA PRO A 96 0.74 0.65 5.52
C PRO A 96 2.01 -0.17 5.30
N ILE A 97 1.90 -1.39 4.78
CA ILE A 97 3.07 -2.23 4.43
C ILE A 97 3.38 -2.16 2.92
N GLY A 98 2.42 -1.74 2.11
CA GLY A 98 2.51 -1.67 0.65
C GLY A 98 2.69 -0.25 0.13
N VAL A 99 1.76 0.19 -0.73
CA VAL A 99 1.87 1.44 -1.50
C VAL A 99 1.91 2.70 -0.64
N GLY A 100 1.35 2.65 0.58
CA GLY A 100 1.39 3.77 1.51
C GLY A 100 2.82 4.22 1.84
N LYS A 101 3.77 3.28 1.83
CA LYS A 101 5.20 3.59 2.08
C LYS A 101 5.88 4.30 0.91
N GLU A 102 5.53 3.92 -0.32
CA GLU A 102 5.98 4.61 -1.54
C GLU A 102 5.38 6.01 -1.60
N PHE A 103 4.08 6.11 -1.31
CA PHE A 103 3.36 7.38 -1.25
C PHE A 103 3.96 8.32 -0.20
N ALA A 104 4.11 7.86 1.05
CA ALA A 104 4.64 8.67 2.14
C ALA A 104 6.07 9.17 1.84
N ALA A 105 6.95 8.27 1.37
CA ALA A 105 8.31 8.65 1.02
C ALA A 105 8.36 9.63 -0.15
N SER A 106 7.60 9.38 -1.23
CA SER A 106 7.54 10.28 -2.39
C SER A 106 7.01 11.66 -2.02
N THR A 107 6.02 11.71 -1.12
CA THR A 107 5.46 12.97 -0.61
C THR A 107 6.52 13.76 0.17
N ILE A 108 7.30 13.13 1.04
CA ILE A 108 8.40 13.80 1.77
C ILE A 108 9.40 14.39 0.80
N PHE A 109 9.85 13.61 -0.20
CA PHE A 109 10.78 14.10 -1.21
C PHE A 109 10.20 15.26 -2.03
N LEU A 110 8.93 15.18 -2.41
CA LEU A 110 8.23 16.27 -3.09
C LEU A 110 8.24 17.53 -2.23
N LEU A 111 7.85 17.44 -0.94
CA LEU A 111 7.86 18.59 -0.03
C LEU A 111 9.27 19.17 0.18
N CYS A 112 10.32 18.34 0.20
CA CYS A 112 11.70 18.81 0.18
C CYS A 112 12.04 19.54 -1.14
N HIS A 113 11.60 19.04 -2.30
CA HIS A 113 11.79 19.74 -3.57
C HIS A 113 11.02 21.06 -3.65
N LEU A 114 9.91 21.16 -2.92
CA LEU A 114 9.10 22.37 -2.79
C LEU A 114 9.60 23.32 -1.69
N ASP A 115 10.76 23.04 -1.09
CA ASP A 115 11.38 23.87 -0.04
C ASP A 115 10.50 24.12 1.19
N VAL A 116 9.59 23.19 1.50
CA VAL A 116 8.83 23.19 2.76
C VAL A 116 9.76 23.12 3.97
N TRP A 117 10.88 22.42 3.83
CA TRP A 117 12.01 22.46 4.77
C TRP A 117 13.24 22.99 4.03
N PRO A 118 13.52 24.30 4.11
CA PRO A 118 14.52 24.94 3.26
C PRO A 118 15.94 24.52 3.65
N ALA A 119 16.72 24.08 2.67
CA ALA A 119 18.16 23.84 2.80
C ALA A 119 18.84 23.74 1.42
N ASN A 120 20.18 23.80 1.39
CA ASN A 120 20.95 23.81 0.14
C ASN A 120 21.03 22.43 -0.56
N ASN A 121 20.81 21.34 0.17
CA ASN A 121 20.93 19.98 -0.36
C ASN A 121 19.89 19.06 0.27
N MET A 122 19.57 17.97 -0.42
CA MET A 122 18.52 17.03 0.00
C MET A 122 18.76 16.38 1.39
N PRO A 123 19.98 15.94 1.76
CA PRO A 123 20.25 15.49 3.12
C PRO A 123 19.83 16.47 4.22
N ASP A 124 20.19 17.75 4.07
CA ASP A 124 19.83 18.78 5.06
C ASP A 124 18.31 19.07 5.06
N LYS A 125 17.66 19.01 3.88
CA LYS A 125 16.19 19.10 3.79
C LYS A 125 15.50 17.95 4.52
N LEU A 126 16.01 16.73 4.37
CA LEU A 126 15.49 15.55 5.07
C LEU A 126 15.73 15.63 6.59
N LEU A 127 16.84 16.23 7.02
CA LEU A 127 17.09 16.51 8.44
C LEU A 127 16.04 17.50 8.99
N GLY A 128 15.78 18.61 8.30
CA GLY A 128 14.73 19.55 8.69
C GLY A 128 13.34 18.90 8.75
N ALA A 129 13.02 18.05 7.77
CA ALA A 129 11.80 17.24 7.76
C ALA A 129 11.71 16.30 8.98
N TRP A 130 12.83 15.66 9.35
CA TRP A 130 12.91 14.77 10.50
C TRP A 130 12.70 15.51 11.82
N GLU A 131 13.35 16.67 12.01
CA GLU A 131 13.18 17.49 13.20
C GLU A 131 11.75 17.98 13.35
N HIS A 132 11.12 18.38 12.24
CA HIS A 132 9.71 18.75 12.20
C HIS A 132 8.80 17.57 12.58
N PHE A 133 9.04 16.38 12.01
CA PHE A 133 8.33 15.16 12.37
C PHE A 133 8.47 14.81 13.85
N GLN A 134 9.68 14.92 14.41
CA GLN A 134 9.95 14.63 15.82
C GLN A 134 9.22 15.60 16.75
N SER A 135 9.24 16.89 16.43
CA SER A 135 8.49 17.92 17.17
C SER A 135 6.99 17.67 17.13
N TRP A 136 6.43 17.38 15.96
CA TRP A 136 5.03 16.99 15.81
C TRP A 136 4.70 15.74 16.63
N ARG A 137 5.51 14.69 16.53
CA ARG A 137 5.32 13.41 17.22
C ARG A 137 5.31 13.58 18.73
N TYR A 138 6.20 14.41 19.27
CA TYR A 138 6.25 14.72 20.70
C TYR A 138 4.97 15.43 21.16
N ARG A 139 4.49 16.43 20.40
CA ARG A 139 3.27 17.17 20.71
C ARG A 139 2.00 16.31 20.62
N THR A 140 1.91 15.43 19.62
CA THR A 140 0.74 14.58 19.37
C THR A 140 0.77 13.24 20.12
N LYS A 141 1.88 12.92 20.81
CA LYS A 141 2.08 11.69 21.59
C LYS A 141 1.98 10.41 20.76
N HIS A 142 2.33 10.46 19.47
CA HIS A 142 2.45 9.29 18.64
C HIS A 142 3.77 8.55 18.86
N THR A 143 3.77 7.21 18.74
CA THR A 143 4.98 6.39 18.83
C THR A 143 5.42 5.94 17.44
N CYS A 144 6.71 6.04 17.14
CA CYS A 144 7.28 5.64 15.85
C CYS A 144 8.69 5.09 16.09
N LYS A 145 9.05 4.02 15.38
CA LYS A 145 10.35 3.33 15.49
C LYS A 145 11.40 3.86 14.52
N LEU A 146 11.04 4.80 13.65
CA LEU A 146 12.01 5.49 12.81
C LEU A 146 12.94 6.34 13.70
N HIS A 147 14.20 6.45 13.29
CA HIS A 147 15.24 7.17 14.03
C HIS A 147 15.77 8.40 13.28
N GLU A 148 15.60 8.44 11.96
CA GLU A 148 16.08 9.50 11.08
C GLU A 148 15.37 9.44 9.72
N PHE A 149 15.35 10.55 9.00
CA PHE A 149 15.04 10.59 7.57
C PHE A 149 16.33 10.72 6.76
N THR A 150 16.69 9.65 6.06
CA THR A 150 17.86 9.58 5.19
C THR A 150 17.50 8.80 3.93
N TYR A 151 18.32 8.89 2.88
CA TYR A 151 18.17 8.04 1.69
C TYR A 151 18.07 6.54 2.05
N LYS A 152 18.81 6.12 3.09
CA LYS A 152 18.75 4.75 3.61
C LYS A 152 17.38 4.43 4.22
N THR A 153 16.83 5.32 5.05
CA THR A 153 15.46 5.18 5.58
C THR A 153 14.44 5.01 4.47
N PHE A 154 14.61 5.72 3.34
CA PHE A 154 13.71 5.67 2.19
C PHE A 154 14.14 4.69 1.09
N LYS A 155 15.10 3.79 1.36
CA LYS A 155 15.57 2.74 0.43
C LYS A 155 15.95 3.27 -0.97
N VAL A 156 16.42 4.50 -1.05
CA VAL A 156 16.88 5.12 -2.30
C VAL A 156 18.32 4.69 -2.56
N GLN A 157 18.54 3.90 -3.61
CA GLN A 157 19.88 3.47 -4.04
C GLN A 157 20.38 4.28 -5.23
N SER A 158 19.48 4.79 -6.06
CA SER A 158 19.77 5.70 -7.16
C SER A 158 18.65 6.73 -7.34
N LEU A 159 18.95 7.83 -8.03
CA LEU A 159 17.97 8.87 -8.34
C LEU A 159 16.87 8.42 -9.32
N GLN A 160 17.05 7.28 -10.01
CA GLN A 160 16.02 6.73 -10.90
C GLN A 160 15.01 5.85 -10.14
N GLN A 161 15.27 5.53 -8.88
CA GLN A 161 14.41 4.67 -8.08
C GLN A 161 13.39 5.49 -7.30
N TYR A 162 12.13 5.05 -7.30
CA TYR A 162 11.12 5.61 -6.42
C TYR A 162 11.46 5.34 -4.94
N PRO A 163 11.34 6.36 -4.06
CA PRO A 163 11.63 6.19 -2.65
C PRO A 163 10.55 5.33 -1.98
N VAL A 164 10.97 4.50 -1.01
CA VAL A 164 10.10 3.61 -0.26
C VAL A 164 10.41 3.74 1.22
N LEU A 165 9.44 4.16 2.02
CA LEU A 165 9.62 4.28 3.47
C LEU A 165 10.00 2.92 4.10
N GLY A 166 11.06 2.93 4.89
CA GLY A 166 11.48 1.81 5.74
C GLY A 166 10.52 1.56 6.90
N GLY A 167 10.99 0.83 7.91
CA GLY A 167 10.22 0.57 9.13
C GLY A 167 9.00 -0.34 8.94
N SER A 168 8.09 -0.30 9.91
CA SER A 168 6.89 -1.12 10.01
C SER A 168 5.65 -0.44 9.38
N GLY A 169 4.53 -1.17 9.31
CA GLY A 169 3.27 -0.59 8.84
C GLY A 169 2.73 0.51 9.76
N SER A 170 2.92 0.39 11.08
CA SER A 170 2.52 1.44 12.03
C SER A 170 3.32 2.72 11.83
N ASP A 171 4.62 2.61 11.51
CA ASP A 171 5.45 3.78 11.23
C ASP A 171 4.93 4.54 10.00
N CYS A 172 4.51 3.82 8.95
CA CYS A 172 3.88 4.42 7.77
C CYS A 172 2.62 5.22 8.12
N ILE A 173 1.73 4.67 8.96
CA ILE A 173 0.51 5.38 9.38
C ILE A 173 0.84 6.67 10.12
N VAL A 174 1.82 6.63 11.02
CA VAL A 174 2.23 7.81 11.79
C VAL A 174 2.84 8.87 10.88
N VAL A 175 3.66 8.48 9.91
CA VAL A 175 4.22 9.41 8.91
C VAL A 175 3.10 10.01 8.04
N CYS A 176 2.11 9.23 7.61
CA CYS A 176 0.97 9.76 6.84
C CYS A 176 0.17 10.80 7.63
N LYS A 177 -0.11 10.56 8.91
CA LYS A 177 -0.80 11.53 9.79
C LYS A 177 -0.01 12.83 9.97
N TRP A 178 1.31 12.71 10.04
CA TRP A 178 2.17 13.89 10.07
C TRP A 178 2.11 14.66 8.75
N LEU A 179 2.20 13.97 7.61
CA LEU A 179 2.12 14.60 6.29
C LEU A 179 0.79 15.31 6.07
N GLU A 180 -0.32 14.73 6.52
CA GLU A 180 -1.62 15.40 6.56
C GLU A 180 -1.52 16.73 7.31
N SER A 181 -0.96 16.74 8.53
CA SER A 181 -0.78 17.99 9.28
C SER A 181 0.17 19.01 8.64
N VAL A 182 1.12 18.57 7.81
CA VAL A 182 2.03 19.48 7.09
C VAL A 182 1.29 20.14 5.93
N VAL A 183 0.46 19.39 5.21
CA VAL A 183 -0.32 19.89 4.07
C VAL A 183 -1.48 20.77 4.54
N ASP A 184 -2.06 20.46 5.69
CA ASP A 184 -3.14 21.26 6.28
C ASP A 184 -2.65 22.55 6.94
N ASP A 185 -1.33 22.72 7.16
CA ASP A 185 -0.76 23.93 7.75
C ASP A 185 -0.46 24.96 6.65
N PRO A 186 -1.24 26.06 6.54
CA PRO A 186 -1.03 27.08 5.51
C PRO A 186 0.30 27.81 5.66
N ALA A 187 0.93 27.77 6.84
CA ALA A 187 2.24 28.39 7.06
C ALA A 187 3.39 27.54 6.50
N MET A 188 3.17 26.24 6.28
CA MET A 188 4.19 25.30 5.80
C MET A 188 4.25 25.21 4.29
N LEU A 189 3.10 25.36 3.62
CA LEU A 189 3.06 25.38 2.16
C LEU A 189 3.42 26.79 1.70
N PRO A 190 4.54 26.99 0.97
CA PRO A 190 4.80 28.28 0.34
C PRO A 190 3.56 28.64 -0.48
N ALA A 191 3.17 29.92 -0.48
CA ALA A 191 2.05 30.38 -1.28
C ALA A 191 2.31 29.98 -2.74
N PHE A 192 1.71 28.87 -3.15
CA PHE A 192 1.81 28.35 -4.49
C PHE A 192 1.02 29.33 -5.37
N HIS A 193 1.70 30.38 -5.82
CA HIS A 193 1.29 31.09 -7.02
C HIS A 193 1.52 30.12 -8.18
N VAL A 194 0.56 29.24 -8.37
CA VAL A 194 0.52 28.42 -9.56
C VAL A 194 -0.11 29.30 -10.63
N ASP A 195 0.75 29.93 -11.42
CA ASP A 195 0.34 30.55 -12.67
C ASP A 195 0.08 29.41 -13.66
N TRP A 196 -1.16 28.91 -13.71
CA TRP A 196 -1.61 27.95 -14.73
C TRP A 196 -1.85 28.63 -16.07
#